data_AF-A0A228QLV2-F1
#
_entry.id   AF-A0A228QLV2-F1
#
_cell.length_a   1.000
_cell.length_b   1.000
_cell.length_c   1.000
_cell.angle_alpha   90.00
_cell.angle_beta   90.00
_cell.angle_gamma   90.00
#
_symmetry.space_group_name_H-M   'P 1'
#
loop_
_entity.id
_entity.type
_entity.pdbx_description
1 polymer ?
#
loop_
_entity_poly.entity_id
_entity_poly.type
_entity_poly.pdbx_seq_one_letter_code
_entity_poly.pdbx_strand_id
1 'polypeptide(L)'
;MTSTYEICGALSVVGGFRRNHAQQFAQSLPASATVYCVTDAVTHSVMIRVRGALTDQEVTSIEGDLKEFSQKWARTAAVFSRIRFGEQSLMPLAPGRHVERLQDPAKEYVRHHTPTPPHSDSQNTQILSAPLG
;
A
#
# COMPACT_ATOMS: atom_id res chain seq x y z
N MET A 1 -1.84 -30.30 -10.29
CA MET A 1 -3.18 -30.00 -10.88
C MET A 1 -3.24 -28.52 -11.17
N THR A 2 -3.96 -28.10 -12.21
CA THR A 2 -4.25 -26.69 -12.47
C THR A 2 -5.64 -26.35 -11.94
N SER A 3 -5.86 -25.10 -11.56
CA SER A 3 -7.15 -24.62 -11.08
C SER A 3 -7.39 -23.18 -11.49
N THR A 4 -8.66 -22.80 -11.56
CA THR A 4 -9.05 -21.44 -11.90
C THR A 4 -8.56 -20.48 -10.84
N TYR A 5 -7.78 -19.51 -11.28
CA TYR A 5 -7.25 -18.43 -10.48
C TYR A 5 -7.65 -17.08 -11.06
N GLU A 6 -8.00 -16.15 -10.19
CA GLU A 6 -8.11 -14.74 -10.53
C GLU A 6 -7.60 -13.89 -9.37
N ILE A 7 -6.89 -12.81 -9.66
CA ILE A 7 -6.60 -11.74 -8.70
C ILE A 7 -6.75 -10.39 -9.39
N CYS A 8 -7.43 -9.46 -8.72
CA CYS A 8 -7.80 -8.16 -9.28
C CYS A 8 -7.75 -7.07 -8.22
N GLY A 9 -7.19 -5.92 -8.57
CA GLY A 9 -7.17 -4.76 -7.69
C GLY A 9 -6.50 -3.55 -8.31
N ALA A 10 -6.52 -2.45 -7.58
CA ALA A 10 -5.86 -1.20 -7.97
C ALA A 10 -4.85 -0.78 -6.90
N LEU A 11 -3.71 -0.28 -7.36
CA LEU A 11 -2.61 0.16 -6.53
C LEU A 11 -2.29 1.62 -6.84
N SER A 12 -2.36 2.49 -5.83
CA SER A 12 -1.78 3.84 -5.94
C SER A 12 -0.26 3.72 -6.03
N VAL A 13 0.37 4.39 -6.99
CA VAL A 13 1.79 4.25 -7.30
C VAL A 13 2.60 5.51 -6.98
N VAL A 14 3.91 5.33 -6.76
CA VAL A 14 4.86 6.44 -6.55
C VAL A 14 5.07 7.26 -7.83
N GLY A 15 5.51 8.51 -7.69
CA GLY A 15 5.66 9.46 -8.82
C GLY A 15 6.66 9.03 -9.92
N GLY A 16 7.56 8.09 -9.62
CA GLY A 16 8.46 7.49 -10.61
C GLY A 16 7.83 6.38 -11.46
N PHE A 17 6.60 5.95 -11.17
CA PHE A 17 5.95 4.87 -11.89
C PHE A 17 5.55 5.29 -13.31
N ARG A 18 5.68 4.36 -14.27
CA ARG A 18 5.43 4.57 -15.70
C ARG A 18 4.78 3.33 -16.28
N ARG A 19 4.15 3.48 -17.46
CA ARG A 19 3.49 2.37 -18.17
C ARG A 19 4.44 1.19 -18.46
N ASN A 20 5.72 1.44 -18.74
CA ASN A 20 6.66 0.35 -19.01
C ASN A 20 6.88 -0.55 -17.77
N HIS A 21 6.80 -0.03 -16.55
CA HIS A 21 6.92 -0.84 -15.34
C HIS A 21 5.75 -1.82 -15.20
N ALA A 22 4.54 -1.38 -15.56
CA ALA A 22 3.37 -2.25 -15.61
C ALA A 22 3.49 -3.33 -16.70
N GLN A 23 4.07 -2.97 -17.85
CA GLN A 23 4.33 -3.92 -18.95
C GLN A 23 5.40 -4.95 -18.59
N GLN A 24 6.51 -4.51 -17.97
CA GLN A 24 7.57 -5.40 -17.49
C GLN A 24 7.04 -6.40 -16.46
N PHE A 25 6.20 -5.93 -15.53
CA PHE A 25 5.51 -6.81 -14.58
C PHE A 25 4.61 -7.81 -15.30
N ALA A 26 3.79 -7.37 -16.26
CA ALA A 26 2.92 -8.29 -17.00
C ALA A 26 3.71 -9.35 -17.81
N GLN A 27 4.89 -8.98 -18.31
CA GLN A 27 5.78 -9.87 -19.07
C GLN A 27 6.58 -10.85 -18.20
N SER A 28 6.75 -10.56 -16.91
CA SER A 28 7.44 -11.48 -16.00
C SER A 28 6.56 -12.63 -15.53
N LEU A 29 5.24 -12.51 -15.67
CA LEU A 29 4.31 -13.54 -15.20
C LEU A 29 4.26 -14.75 -16.15
N PRO A 30 3.90 -15.94 -15.65
CA PRO A 30 3.79 -17.15 -16.46
C PRO A 30 2.87 -16.98 -17.69
N ALA A 31 3.25 -17.58 -18.82
CA ALA A 31 2.47 -17.52 -20.06
C ALA A 31 1.06 -18.16 -19.96
N SER A 32 0.85 -19.01 -18.95
CA SER A 32 -0.45 -19.58 -18.58
C SER A 32 -1.43 -18.56 -17.99
N ALA A 33 -0.93 -17.40 -17.55
CA ALA A 33 -1.73 -16.32 -17.00
C ALA A 33 -2.05 -15.25 -18.06
N THR A 34 -3.32 -14.87 -18.14
CA THR A 34 -3.74 -13.66 -18.84
C THR A 34 -3.64 -12.48 -17.89
N VAL A 35 -2.88 -11.46 -18.30
CA VAL A 35 -2.60 -10.26 -17.48
C VAL A 35 -3.20 -9.02 -18.15
N TYR A 36 -3.97 -8.26 -17.39
CA TYR A 36 -4.47 -6.94 -17.77
C TYR A 36 -3.91 -5.90 -16.81
N CYS A 37 -3.16 -4.94 -17.35
CA CYS A 37 -2.59 -3.83 -16.60
C CYS A 37 -3.01 -2.51 -17.23
N VAL A 38 -3.67 -1.64 -16.45
CA VAL A 38 -4.10 -0.31 -16.88
C VAL A 38 -3.56 0.72 -15.92
N THR A 39 -2.87 1.74 -16.45
CA THR A 39 -2.35 2.85 -15.66
C THR A 39 -3.24 4.07 -15.82
N ASP A 40 -3.60 4.70 -14.71
CA ASP A 40 -4.30 5.98 -14.68
C ASP A 40 -3.35 7.08 -14.17
N ALA A 41 -3.09 8.05 -15.04
CA ALA A 41 -2.22 9.18 -14.75
C ALA A 41 -2.87 10.23 -13.84
N VAL A 42 -4.21 10.34 -13.82
CA VAL A 42 -4.94 11.30 -12.99
C VAL A 42 -4.90 10.84 -11.54
N THR A 43 -5.32 9.61 -11.29
CA THR A 43 -5.33 9.03 -9.93
C THR A 43 -3.97 8.51 -9.48
N HIS A 44 -2.97 8.52 -10.37
CA HIS A 44 -1.64 7.94 -10.14
C HIS A 44 -1.76 6.51 -9.62
N SER A 45 -2.49 5.67 -10.36
CA SER A 45 -2.77 4.29 -9.99
C SER A 45 -2.53 3.31 -11.13
N VAL A 46 -2.37 2.04 -10.78
CA VAL A 46 -2.37 0.93 -11.72
C VAL A 46 -3.41 -0.10 -11.29
N MET A 47 -4.32 -0.43 -12.19
CA MET A 47 -5.21 -1.57 -12.05
C MET A 47 -4.54 -2.80 -12.66
N ILE A 48 -4.54 -3.89 -11.91
CA ILE A 48 -3.95 -5.17 -12.31
C ILE A 48 -5.02 -6.23 -12.15
N ARG A 49 -5.20 -7.03 -13.20
CA ARG A 49 -5.99 -8.27 -13.16
C ARG A 49 -5.19 -9.40 -13.77
N VAL A 50 -5.01 -10.47 -13.03
CA VAL A 50 -4.36 -11.70 -13.50
C VAL A 50 -5.37 -12.83 -13.40
N ARG A 51 -5.53 -13.63 -14.45
CA ARG A 51 -6.41 -14.81 -14.44
C ARG A 51 -5.82 -15.96 -15.24
N GLY A 52 -6.14 -17.20 -14.88
CA GLY A 52 -5.70 -18.36 -15.66
C GLY A 52 -6.03 -19.69 -15.00
N ALA A 53 -5.79 -20.78 -15.73
CA ALA A 53 -5.75 -22.13 -15.17
C ALA A 53 -4.31 -22.39 -14.72
N LEU A 54 -4.04 -22.20 -13.44
CA LEU A 54 -2.69 -22.15 -12.89
C LEU A 54 -2.44 -23.29 -11.91
N THR A 55 -1.20 -23.73 -11.83
CA THR A 55 -0.70 -24.61 -10.77
C THR A 55 -0.49 -23.83 -9.47
N ASP A 56 -0.46 -24.53 -8.34
CA ASP A 56 -0.16 -23.90 -7.04
C ASP A 56 1.19 -23.18 -7.00
N GLN A 57 2.16 -23.71 -7.75
CA GLN A 57 3.48 -23.10 -7.89
C GLN A 57 3.42 -21.78 -8.65
N GLU A 58 2.68 -21.73 -9.77
CA GLU A 58 2.48 -20.50 -10.55
C GLU A 58 1.70 -19.46 -9.75
N VAL A 59 0.64 -19.88 -9.04
CA VAL A 59 -0.12 -19.00 -8.15
C VAL A 59 0.79 -18.39 -7.08
N THR A 60 1.63 -19.20 -6.44
CA THR A 60 2.59 -18.73 -5.43
C THR A 60 3.60 -17.76 -6.02
N SER A 61 4.11 -18.04 -7.23
CA SER A 61 5.03 -17.16 -7.96
C SER A 61 4.38 -15.81 -8.27
N ILE A 62 3.18 -15.81 -8.86
CA ILE A 62 2.45 -14.58 -9.24
C ILE A 62 2.17 -13.71 -8.01
N GLU A 63 1.76 -14.31 -6.89
CA GLU A 63 1.52 -13.56 -5.66
C GLU A 63 2.80 -13.03 -5.02
N GLY A 64 3.92 -13.76 -5.16
CA GLY A 64 5.26 -13.28 -4.81
C GLY A 64 5.66 -12.06 -5.64
N ASP A 65 5.57 -12.18 -6.97
CA ASP A 65 5.91 -11.11 -7.91
C ASP A 65 5.03 -9.87 -7.68
N LEU A 66 3.73 -10.06 -7.42
CA LEU A 66 2.80 -8.97 -7.13
C LEU A 66 3.14 -8.29 -5.79
N LYS A 67 3.57 -9.07 -4.80
CA LYS A 67 4.05 -8.52 -3.52
C LYS A 67 5.32 -7.68 -3.72
N GLU A 68 6.32 -8.20 -4.41
CA GLU A 68 7.56 -7.46 -4.70
C GLU A 68 7.29 -6.19 -5.52
N PHE A 69 6.43 -6.31 -6.53
CA PHE A 69 5.96 -5.17 -7.33
C PHE A 69 5.32 -4.09 -6.45
N SER A 70 4.44 -4.50 -5.53
CA SER A 70 3.80 -3.57 -4.60
C SER A 70 4.81 -2.93 -3.64
N GLN A 71 5.78 -3.68 -3.13
CA GLN A 71 6.79 -3.15 -2.22
C GLN A 71 7.61 -2.04 -2.88
N LYS A 72 7.92 -2.20 -4.17
CA LYS A 72 8.70 -1.24 -4.98
C LYS A 72 7.88 -0.03 -5.41
N TRP A 73 6.67 -0.24 -5.91
CA TRP A 73 5.93 0.81 -6.63
C TRP A 73 4.77 1.40 -5.85
N ALA A 74 4.28 0.76 -4.79
CA ALA A 74 3.11 1.23 -4.07
C ALA A 74 3.38 2.52 -3.27
N ARG A 75 2.44 3.45 -3.37
CA ARG A 75 2.37 4.65 -2.53
C ARG A 75 1.64 4.38 -1.21
N THR A 76 0.63 3.52 -1.23
CA THR A 76 -0.18 3.16 -0.06
C THR A 76 -0.46 1.66 -0.08
N ALA A 77 -1.00 1.13 1.01
CA ALA A 77 -1.56 -0.22 1.00
C ALA A 77 -2.76 -0.29 0.04
N ALA A 78 -3.02 -1.49 -0.49
CA ALA A 78 -4.14 -1.83 -1.33
C ALA A 78 -4.65 -3.24 -1.00
N VAL A 79 -5.91 -3.51 -1.29
CA VAL A 79 -6.51 -4.83 -1.12
C VAL A 79 -6.95 -5.34 -2.49
N PHE A 80 -6.48 -6.53 -2.84
CA PHE A 80 -6.84 -7.21 -4.07
C PHE A 80 -7.88 -8.29 -3.76
N SER A 81 -8.92 -8.37 -4.59
CA SER A 81 -9.82 -9.52 -4.58
C SER A 81 -9.14 -10.68 -5.27
N ARG A 82 -9.22 -11.86 -4.67
CA ARG A 82 -8.57 -13.07 -5.14
C ARG A 82 -9.57 -14.22 -5.16
N ILE A 83 -9.56 -15.02 -6.22
CA ILE A 83 -10.31 -16.26 -6.35
C ILE A 83 -9.30 -17.39 -6.55
N ARG A 84 -9.36 -18.39 -5.68
CA ARG A 84 -8.58 -19.63 -5.77
C ARG A 84 -9.54 -20.80 -5.62
N PHE A 85 -9.50 -21.78 -6.52
CA PHE A 85 -10.37 -22.96 -6.45
C PHE A 85 -11.87 -22.63 -6.35
N GLY A 86 -12.30 -21.48 -6.90
CA GLY A 86 -13.68 -20.99 -6.77
C GLY A 86 -14.00 -20.27 -5.47
N GLU A 87 -13.08 -20.24 -4.50
CA GLU A 87 -13.25 -19.50 -3.25
C GLU A 87 -12.70 -18.09 -3.34
N GLN A 88 -13.51 -17.12 -2.93
CA GLN A 88 -13.12 -15.72 -2.87
C GLN A 88 -12.38 -15.41 -1.56
N SER A 89 -11.31 -14.64 -1.66
CA SER A 89 -10.51 -14.14 -0.55
C SER A 89 -9.96 -12.76 -0.87
N LEU A 90 -9.31 -12.12 0.11
CA LEU A 90 -8.67 -10.82 -0.04
C LEU A 90 -7.16 -10.96 0.19
N MET A 91 -6.37 -10.25 -0.61
CA MET A 91 -4.92 -10.19 -0.48
C MET A 91 -4.48 -8.75 -0.22
N PRO A 92 -4.03 -8.41 1.00
CA PRO A 92 -3.47 -7.10 1.28
C PRO A 92 -2.06 -7.00 0.68
N LEU A 93 -1.80 -5.89 0.01
CA LEU A 93 -0.50 -5.52 -0.54
C LEU A 93 -0.08 -4.18 0.03
N ALA A 94 1.18 -4.04 0.39
CA ALA A 94 1.68 -2.84 1.05
C ALA A 94 3.08 -2.46 0.57
N PRO A 95 3.41 -1.15 0.60
CA PRO A 95 4.79 -0.71 0.32
C PRO A 95 5.74 -1.29 1.37
N GLY A 96 7.00 -1.56 1.00
CA GLY A 96 8.00 -2.13 1.92
C GLY A 96 8.14 -1.34 3.23
N ARG A 97 8.16 0.01 3.12
CA ARG A 97 8.23 0.94 4.26
C ARG A 97 7.09 0.80 5.29
N HIS A 98 5.92 0.30 4.90
CA HIS A 98 4.82 0.07 5.86
C HIS A 98 5.01 -1.25 6.62
N VAL A 99 5.64 -2.25 6.00
CA VAL A 99 5.99 -3.51 6.65
C VAL A 99 7.10 -3.30 7.68
N GLU A 100 8.08 -2.44 7.38
CA GLU A 100 9.16 -2.08 8.31
C GLU A 100 8.67 -1.30 9.54
N ARG A 101 7.72 -0.37 9.37
CA ARG A 101 7.12 0.38 10.49
C ARG A 101 6.33 -0.48 11.48
N LEU A 102 5.79 -1.61 11.02
CA LEU A 102 5.08 -2.56 11.88
C LEU A 102 6.01 -3.48 12.70
N GLN A 103 7.31 -3.50 12.40
CA GLN A 103 8.29 -4.33 13.13
C GLN A 103 8.81 -3.65 14.41
N ASP A 104 8.59 -2.34 14.60
CA ASP A 104 9.04 -1.61 15.79
C ASP A 104 8.05 -0.49 16.19
N PRO A 105 6.82 -0.84 16.62
CA PRO A 105 5.75 0.12 16.91
C PRO A 105 6.10 1.12 18.03
N ALA A 106 7.09 0.81 18.87
CA ALA A 106 7.54 1.68 19.97
C ALA A 106 8.26 2.95 19.48
N LYS A 107 8.94 2.91 18.32
CA LYS A 107 9.69 4.07 17.80
C LYS A 107 8.80 5.12 17.11
N GLU A 108 7.67 4.72 16.55
CA GLU A 108 6.76 5.67 15.88
C GLU A 108 5.99 6.52 16.89
N TYR A 109 5.68 5.98 18.07
CA TYR A 109 5.06 6.71 19.19
C TYR A 109 5.93 7.87 19.71
N VAL A 110 7.26 7.72 19.70
CA VAL A 110 8.20 8.72 20.24
C VAL A 110 8.39 9.92 19.30
N ARG A 111 8.24 9.75 17.98
CA ARG A 111 8.39 10.90 17.04
C ARG A 111 7.23 11.89 17.09
N HIS A 112 6.03 11.44 17.46
CA HIS A 112 4.84 12.30 17.50
C HIS A 112 4.52 12.89 18.87
N HIS A 113 5.17 12.39 19.93
CA HIS A 113 5.07 12.94 21.27
C HIS A 113 6.46 13.36 21.76
N THR A 114 6.99 14.45 21.21
CA THR A 114 7.95 15.24 21.98
C THR A 114 7.13 16.03 23.01
N PRO A 115 7.27 15.78 24.32
CA PRO A 115 6.62 16.61 25.32
C PRO A 115 7.20 18.01 25.19
N THR A 116 6.38 19.00 24.87
CA THR A 116 6.77 20.40 25.00
C THR A 116 7.13 20.62 26.48
N PRO A 117 8.35 21.07 26.82
CA PRO A 117 8.67 21.38 28.20
C PRO A 117 7.72 22.48 28.69
N PRO A 118 7.28 22.45 29.96
CA PRO A 118 6.38 23.47 30.48
C PRO A 118 7.04 24.84 30.35
N HIS A 119 6.39 25.70 29.57
CA HIS A 119 6.76 27.11 29.45
C HIS A 119 6.56 27.74 30.84
N SER A 120 7.64 28.24 31.44
CA SER A 120 7.58 28.96 32.71
C SER A 120 7.02 30.35 32.42
N ASP A 121 5.69 30.47 32.37
CA ASP A 121 4.99 31.74 32.24
C ASP A 121 5.01 32.48 33.59
N SER A 122 6.17 33.00 33.92
CA SER A 122 6.33 34.01 34.94
C SER A 122 6.57 35.35 34.26
N GLN A 123 5.48 36.02 33.83
CA GLN A 123 5.30 37.47 33.86
C GLN A 123 4.02 37.91 33.13
N ASN A 124 3.39 38.95 33.68
CA ASN A 124 2.26 39.74 33.16
C ASN A 124 0.84 39.26 33.46
N THR A 125 0.46 39.30 34.74
CA THR A 125 -0.91 39.70 35.11
C THR A 125 -0.87 41.17 35.54
N GLN A 126 -1.04 42.08 34.58
CA GLN A 126 -1.45 43.45 34.92
C GLN A 126 -2.92 43.40 35.33
N ILE A 127 -3.19 43.60 36.63
CA ILE A 127 -4.56 43.76 37.14
C ILE A 127 -5.05 45.15 36.70
N LEU A 128 -5.97 45.16 35.74
CA LEU A 128 -6.72 46.36 35.37
C LEU A 128 -7.95 46.44 36.28
N SER A 129 -7.86 47.23 37.35
CA SER A 129 -9.02 47.56 38.19
C SER A 129 -9.93 48.53 37.45
N ALA A 130 -11.14 48.11 37.10
CA ALA A 130 -12.21 49.00 36.63
C ALA A 130 -13.02 49.53 37.83
N PRO A 131 -13.44 50.80 37.85
CA PRO A 131 -14.33 51.30 38.88
C PRO A 131 -15.78 50.96 38.53
N LEU A 132 -16.56 50.52 39.52
CA LEU A 132 -18.02 50.54 39.47
C LEU A 132 -18.49 51.41 40.62
N GLY A 133 -19.38 52.36 40.28
CA GLY A 133 -19.91 53.39 41.19
C GLY A 133 -21.01 52.91 42.11
#